data_AF-A0A0G0V7P5-F1
#
_entry.id   AF-A0A0G0V7P5-F1
#
_cell.length_a   1.000
_cell.length_b   1.000
_cell.length_c   1.000
_cell.angle_alpha   90.00
_cell.angle_beta   90.00
_cell.angle_gamma   90.00
#
_symmetry.space_group_name_H-M   'P 1'
#
loop_
_entity.id
_entity.type
_entity.pdbx_description
1 polymer ?
#
loop_
_entity_poly.entity_id
_entity_poly.type
_entity_poly.pdbx_seq_one_letter_code
_entity_poly.pdbx_strand_id
1 'polypeptide(L)'
;ILMTLSSNKNSFDRRKATELGAVVMEELISQALNDANSFWQLTGSTNNTRSGYDGYVYNVGMTNITINGCGVGKTDCAEVVVEVGFSGRSPQSIYLNRFFSKQQ
;
A
#
# COMPACT_ATOMS: atom_id res chain seq x y z
N ILE A 1 -9.93 22.24 38.48
CA ILE A 1 -10.26 21.03 37.68
C ILE A 1 -9.54 21.19 36.35
N LEU A 2 -8.46 20.43 36.12
CA LEU A 2 -7.75 20.44 34.84
C LEU A 2 -8.68 19.81 33.79
N MET A 3 -9.13 20.62 32.83
CA MET A 3 -9.80 20.12 31.63
C MET A 3 -8.75 19.43 30.77
N THR A 4 -8.68 18.11 30.90
CA THR A 4 -7.94 17.27 29.96
C THR A 4 -8.57 17.43 28.58
N LEU A 5 -7.92 18.21 27.72
CA LEU A 5 -8.13 18.18 26.27
C LEU A 5 -7.80 16.76 25.80
N SER A 6 -8.79 15.86 25.84
CA SER A 6 -8.69 14.57 25.15
C SER A 6 -8.57 14.89 23.67
N SER A 7 -7.35 14.86 23.16
CA SER A 7 -7.08 15.07 21.75
C SER A 7 -7.85 14.00 20.98
N ASN A 8 -8.89 14.41 20.25
CA ASN A 8 -9.71 13.58 19.37
C ASN A 8 -8.90 13.08 18.16
N LYS A 9 -7.76 12.42 18.38
CA LYS A 9 -6.94 11.77 17.33
C LYS A 9 -7.46 10.37 16.97
N ASN A 10 -8.77 10.13 17.08
CA ASN A 10 -9.39 8.80 16.93
C ASN A 10 -10.35 8.69 15.73
N SER A 11 -10.43 9.71 14.88
CA SER A 11 -11.28 9.70 13.69
C SER A 11 -10.46 9.48 12.43
N PHE A 12 -11.00 8.69 11.52
CA PHE A 12 -10.45 8.48 10.19
C PHE A 12 -10.39 9.80 9.41
N ASP A 13 -9.21 10.11 8.88
CA ASP A 13 -8.95 11.21 7.94
C ASP A 13 -8.61 10.59 6.58
N ARG A 14 -9.57 10.70 5.67
CA ARG A 14 -9.44 10.15 4.31
C ARG A 14 -8.28 10.77 3.54
N ARG A 15 -7.97 12.05 3.74
CA ARG A 15 -6.86 12.71 3.04
C ARG A 15 -5.53 12.12 3.49
N LYS A 16 -5.35 11.98 4.80
CA LYS A 16 -4.15 11.38 5.38
C LYS A 16 -3.96 9.92 4.99
N ALA A 17 -5.05 9.14 4.97
CA ALA A 17 -5.02 7.76 4.47
C ALA A 17 -4.59 7.69 3.00
N THR A 18 -5.14 8.60 2.17
CA THR A 18 -4.84 8.66 0.73
C THR A 18 -3.40 9.06 0.49
N GLU A 19 -2.88 10.03 1.25
CA GLU A 19 -1.48 10.45 1.22
C GLU A 19 -0.54 9.28 1.56
N LEU A 20 -0.83 8.52 2.64
CA LEU A 20 -0.05 7.33 2.98
C LEU A 20 -0.04 6.31 1.83
N GLY A 21 -1.21 6.00 1.28
CA GLY A 21 -1.34 5.07 0.18
C GLY A 21 -0.58 5.52 -1.06
N ALA A 22 -0.61 6.83 -1.37
CA ALA A 22 0.13 7.42 -2.48
C ALA A 22 1.65 7.32 -2.27
N VAL A 23 2.15 7.66 -1.07
CA VAL A 23 3.58 7.56 -0.75
C VAL A 23 4.09 6.13 -0.89
N VAL A 24 3.36 5.16 -0.35
CA VAL A 24 3.73 3.73 -0.48
C VAL A 24 3.71 3.31 -1.96
N MET A 25 2.70 3.74 -2.73
CA MET A 25 2.63 3.44 -4.16
C MET A 25 3.79 4.07 -4.95
N GLU A 26 4.19 5.29 -4.63
CA GLU A 26 5.32 5.98 -5.24
C GLU A 26 6.65 5.27 -4.95
N GLU A 27 6.84 4.75 -3.73
CA GLU A 27 7.99 3.92 -3.37
C GLU A 27 8.04 2.64 -4.21
N LEU A 28 6.90 1.97 -4.37
CA LEU A 28 6.79 0.78 -5.21
C LEU A 28 7.05 1.08 -6.69
N ILE A 29 6.60 2.23 -7.19
CA ILE A 29 6.92 2.70 -8.55
C ILE A 29 8.41 2.97 -8.70
N SER A 30 9.02 3.67 -7.74
CA SER A 30 10.45 3.94 -7.73
C SER A 30 11.26 2.64 -7.70
N GLN A 31 10.83 1.66 -6.90
CA GLN A 31 11.45 0.34 -6.85
C GLN A 31 11.30 -0.41 -8.18
N ALA A 32 10.12 -0.38 -8.80
CA ALA A 32 9.91 -1.00 -10.11
C ALA A 32 10.82 -0.42 -11.21
N LEU A 33 11.16 0.87 -11.13
CA LEU A 33 12.04 1.56 -12.09
C LEU A 33 13.53 1.37 -11.79
N ASN A 34 13.93 1.45 -10.52
CA ASN A 34 15.34 1.51 -10.13
C ASN A 34 15.90 0.15 -9.65
N ASP A 35 15.04 -0.74 -9.16
CA ASP A 35 15.38 -2.08 -8.69
C ASP A 35 14.28 -3.09 -9.06
N ALA A 36 14.09 -3.25 -10.37
CA ALA A 36 13.03 -4.07 -10.94
C ALA A 36 13.08 -5.51 -10.42
N ASN A 37 14.27 -6.09 -10.23
CA ASN A 37 14.40 -7.47 -9.77
C ASN A 37 13.80 -7.65 -8.37
N SER A 38 14.11 -6.76 -7.43
CA SER A 38 13.52 -6.81 -6.10
C SER A 38 12.02 -6.55 -6.13
N PHE A 39 11.56 -5.60 -6.96
CA PHE A 39 10.13 -5.33 -7.12
C PHE A 39 9.34 -6.57 -7.56
N TRP A 40 9.80 -7.27 -8.60
CA TRP A 40 9.13 -8.47 -9.12
C TRP A 40 9.27 -9.69 -8.21
N GLN A 41 10.14 -9.63 -7.19
CA GLN A 41 10.27 -10.64 -6.13
C GLN A 41 9.51 -10.28 -4.85
N LEU A 42 8.86 -9.11 -4.79
CA LEU A 42 8.09 -8.72 -3.62
C LEU A 42 6.99 -9.74 -3.35
N THR A 43 6.97 -10.24 -2.12
CA THR A 43 5.81 -10.92 -1.56
C THR A 43 5.00 -9.86 -0.82
N GLY A 44 3.68 -9.89 -0.96
CA GLY A 44 2.82 -8.90 -0.32
C GLY A 44 3.12 -8.75 1.17
N SER A 45 2.91 -7.55 1.72
CA SER A 45 3.18 -7.23 3.12
C SER A 45 1.90 -6.85 3.84
N THR A 46 1.82 -7.18 5.13
CA THR A 46 0.63 -6.91 5.95
C THR A 46 1.01 -6.26 7.27
N ASN A 47 0.11 -5.46 7.82
CA ASN A 47 0.24 -4.80 9.12
C ASN A 47 1.42 -3.82 9.22
N ASN A 48 1.76 -3.14 8.12
CA ASN A 48 2.85 -2.18 8.11
C ASN A 48 2.40 -0.84 8.72
N THR A 49 3.33 -0.15 9.39
CA THR A 49 3.11 1.19 9.93
C THR A 49 4.16 2.17 9.39
N ARG A 50 3.88 3.47 9.47
CA ARG A 50 4.80 4.51 9.02
C ARG A 50 4.80 5.69 9.98
N SER A 51 6.00 6.16 10.33
CA SER A 51 6.16 7.39 11.12
C SER A 51 5.42 8.56 10.46
N GLY A 52 4.72 9.37 11.26
CA GLY A 52 3.87 10.46 10.79
C GLY A 52 2.42 10.06 10.48
N TYR A 53 2.13 8.75 10.39
CA TYR A 53 0.80 8.20 10.10
C TYR A 53 0.21 7.39 11.25
N ASP A 54 0.37 7.88 12.48
CA ASP A 54 -0.13 7.20 13.69
C ASP A 54 -1.63 6.85 13.58
N GLY A 55 -1.96 5.62 13.96
CA GLY A 55 -3.32 5.05 13.89
C GLY A 55 -3.69 4.42 12.54
N TYR A 56 -2.85 4.59 11.51
CA TYR A 56 -3.01 3.92 10.22
C TYR A 56 -2.06 2.73 10.10
N VAL A 57 -2.55 1.71 9.43
CA VAL A 57 -1.84 0.50 9.06
C VAL A 57 -2.04 0.30 7.57
N TYR A 58 -1.02 -0.14 6.85
CA TYR A 58 -1.15 -0.43 5.43
C TYR A 58 -0.68 -1.85 5.08
N ASN A 59 -1.32 -2.41 4.07
CA ASN A 59 -1.01 -3.70 3.48
C ASN A 59 -0.68 -3.48 2.00
N VAL A 60 0.29 -4.23 1.47
CA VAL A 60 0.61 -4.26 0.06
C VAL A 60 0.30 -5.66 -0.46
N GLY A 61 -0.74 -5.79 -1.26
CA GLY A 61 -1.04 -6.99 -2.03
C GLY A 61 -0.42 -6.89 -3.42
N MET A 62 0.12 -8.00 -3.92
CA MET A 62 0.62 -8.09 -5.29
C MET A 62 0.05 -9.35 -5.94
N THR A 63 -0.67 -9.16 -7.04
CA THR A 63 -1.23 -10.25 -7.85
C THR A 63 -0.54 -10.28 -9.18
N ASN A 64 0.21 -11.35 -9.41
CA ASN A 64 0.91 -11.61 -10.65
C ASN A 64 -0.10 -12.08 -11.71
N ILE A 65 -0.23 -11.31 -12.80
CA ILE A 65 -1.18 -11.61 -13.87
C ILE A 65 -0.44 -12.35 -14.98
N THR A 66 -0.86 -13.59 -15.24
CA THR A 66 -0.36 -14.40 -16.35
C THR A 66 -1.35 -14.30 -17.50
N ILE A 67 -1.00 -13.58 -18.58
CA ILE A 67 -1.84 -13.50 -19.78
C ILE A 67 -1.31 -14.47 -20.84
N ASN A 68 -2.16 -15.40 -21.29
CA ASN A 68 -2.03 -16.33 -22.43
C ASN A 68 -0.60 -16.71 -22.86
N GLY A 69 -0.09 -17.82 -22.29
CA GLY A 69 1.03 -18.56 -22.87
C GLY A 69 2.42 -18.18 -22.39
N CYS A 70 2.56 -17.29 -21.41
CA CYS A 70 3.82 -17.16 -20.68
C CYS A 70 4.06 -18.42 -19.85
N GLY A 71 5.08 -19.19 -20.23
CA GLY A 71 5.53 -20.37 -19.49
C GLY A 71 5.76 -20.07 -18.01
N VAL A 72 5.59 -21.10 -17.20
CA VAL A 72 5.79 -21.09 -15.74
C VAL A 72 7.08 -20.34 -15.40
N GLY A 73 6.97 -19.17 -14.73
CA GLY A 73 8.13 -18.41 -14.25
C GLY A 73 8.42 -17.05 -14.92
N LYS A 74 7.57 -16.54 -15.82
CA LYS A 74 7.66 -15.15 -16.30
C LYS A 74 6.39 -14.36 -15.99
N THR A 75 6.41 -13.61 -14.89
CA THR A 75 5.37 -12.62 -14.62
C THR A 75 5.80 -11.30 -15.23
N ASP A 76 5.25 -10.95 -16.39
CA ASP A 76 5.52 -9.67 -17.04
C ASP A 76 4.52 -8.58 -16.62
N CYS A 77 3.48 -8.93 -15.86
CA CYS A 77 2.41 -8.04 -15.43
C CYS A 77 2.03 -8.30 -13.97
N ALA A 78 1.88 -7.25 -13.15
CA ALA A 78 1.36 -7.38 -11.79
C ALA A 78 0.36 -6.26 -11.47
N GLU A 79 -0.71 -6.61 -10.76
CA GLU A 79 -1.54 -5.63 -10.08
C GLU A 79 -1.09 -5.53 -8.63
N VAL A 80 -0.73 -4.33 -8.22
CA VAL A 80 -0.38 -4.00 -6.84
C VAL A 80 -1.53 -3.25 -6.23
N VAL A 81 -1.94 -3.66 -5.04
CA VAL A 81 -3.00 -3.03 -4.25
C VAL A 81 -2.40 -2.60 -2.91
N VAL A 82 -2.45 -1.31 -2.62
CA VAL A 82 -2.12 -0.76 -1.31
C VAL A 82 -3.43 -0.51 -0.57
N GLU A 83 -3.68 -1.29 0.47
CA GLU A 83 -4.77 -1.05 1.41
C GLU A 83 -4.25 -0.20 2.57
N VAL A 84 -4.95 0.87 2.91
CA VAL A 84 -4.67 1.66 4.11
C VAL A 84 -5.88 1.58 5.03
N GLY A 85 -5.72 0.88 6.14
CA GLY A 85 -6.71 0.74 7.20
C GLY A 85 -6.44 1.67 8.38
N PHE A 86 -7.50 2.05 9.08
CA PHE A 86 -7.43 2.80 10.33
C PHE A 86 -8.06 1.99 11.46
N SER A 87 -7.32 1.77 12.55
CA SER A 87 -7.75 0.92 13.66
C SER A 87 -8.44 1.68 14.80
N GLY A 88 -8.89 2.91 14.56
CA GLY A 88 -9.59 3.71 15.57
C GLY A 88 -11.06 3.33 15.76
N ARG A 89 -11.85 4.22 16.36
CA ARG A 89 -13.24 3.93 16.79
C ARG A 89 -14.20 3.57 15.66
N SER A 90 -13.90 3.98 14.44
CA SER A 90 -14.65 3.62 13.23
C SER A 90 -13.66 3.09 12.20
N PRO A 91 -13.46 1.75 12.16
CA PRO A 91 -12.55 1.14 11.20
C PRO A 91 -12.98 1.49 9.77
N GLN A 92 -12.05 2.05 9.02
CA GLN A 92 -12.23 2.35 7.60
C GLN A 92 -10.95 1.99 6.87
N SER A 93 -11.12 1.52 5.64
CA SER A 93 -10.01 1.23 4.73
C SER A 93 -10.23 1.95 3.42
N ILE A 94 -9.12 2.34 2.79
CA ILE A 94 -9.10 2.74 1.37
C ILE A 94 -8.15 1.82 0.62
N TYR A 95 -8.39 1.69 -0.68
CA TYR A 95 -7.60 0.86 -1.57
C TYR A 95 -7.09 1.71 -2.72
N LEU A 96 -5.78 1.64 -2.96
CA LEU A 96 -5.15 2.22 -4.14
C LEU A 96 -4.56 1.07 -4.94
N ASN A 97 -5.04 0.85 -6.15
CA ASN A 97 -4.50 -0.17 -7.04
C ASN A 97 -3.76 0.45 -8.22
N ARG A 98 -2.73 -0.24 -8.69
CA ARG A 98 -1.98 0.13 -9.87
C ARG A 98 -1.47 -1.11 -10.59
N PHE A 99 -1.54 -1.06 -11.91
CA PHE A 99 -0.99 -2.10 -12.78
C PHE A 99 0.44 -1.75 -13.18
N PHE A 100 1.30 -2.77 -13.15
CA PHE A 100 2.69 -2.72 -13.53
C PHE A 100 2.94 -3.72 -14.65
N SER A 101 3.70 -3.30 -15.67
CA SER A 101 4.18 -4.18 -16.73
C SER A 101 5.69 -4.09 -16.83
N LYS A 102 6.37 -5.22 -16.95
CA LYS A 102 7.77 -5.31 -17.30
C LYS A 102 7.90 -4.97 -18.78
N GLN A 103 8.26 -3.72 -19.11
CA GLN A 103 8.64 -3.40 -20.48
C GLN A 103 9.94 -4.17 -20.79
N GLN A 104 9.93 -4.92 -21.89
CA GLN A 104 11.10 -5.64 -22.41
C GLN A 104 12.15 -4.68 -22.95
#